data_AF-A0AAJ1AJN0-F1
#
_entry.id   AF-A0AAJ1AJN0-F1
#
_cell.length_a   1.000
_cell.length_b   1.000
_cell.length_c   1.000
_cell.angle_alpha   90.00
_cell.angle_beta   90.00
_cell.angle_gamma   90.00
#
_symmetry.space_group_name_H-M   'P 1'
#
loop_
_entity.id
_entity.type
_entity.pdbx_description
1 polymer ?
#
loop_
_entity_poly.entity_id
_entity_poly.type
_entity_poly.pdbx_seq_one_letter_code
_entity_poly.pdbx_strand_id
1 'polypeptide(L)'
;LQAYDEAQAVVGQKRMEAHSQDLQVYDVVHVAHHFGVSYESALYRLLNLKLLSEEEHQRLAGQREQANTLRHYLGPEPQRGPREPREFRHRFLFLALEAFRREAISRGKLKELCALAQVAPGEVGKLIATIEGEAEPGRRERAVSIPGG
;
A
#
# COMPACT_ATOMS: atom_id res chain seq x y z
N LEU A 1 -16.27 9.35 -51.45
CA LEU A 1 -16.75 9.05 -50.09
C LEU A 1 -15.96 7.84 -49.61
N GLN A 2 -14.89 8.11 -48.87
CA GLN A 2 -13.92 7.11 -48.43
C GLN A 2 -14.34 6.72 -47.01
N ALA A 3 -15.01 5.58 -46.87
CA ALA A 3 -15.43 5.05 -45.58
C ALA A 3 -14.21 4.42 -44.90
N TYR A 4 -13.81 4.99 -43.77
CA TYR A 4 -12.75 4.48 -42.91
C TYR A 4 -13.24 3.22 -42.18
N ASP A 5 -12.37 2.22 -42.12
CA ASP A 5 -12.56 0.90 -41.53
C ASP A 5 -12.44 0.98 -39.99
N GLU A 6 -13.56 0.88 -39.26
CA GLU A 6 -13.63 0.86 -37.79
C GLU A 6 -13.23 -0.51 -37.21
N ALA A 7 -12.03 -0.98 -37.50
CA ALA A 7 -11.49 -2.22 -36.95
C ALA A 7 -10.27 -1.97 -36.05
N GLN A 8 -10.34 -1.00 -35.14
CA GLN A 8 -9.46 -1.01 -33.97
C GLN A 8 -10.14 -1.75 -32.83
N ALA A 9 -9.99 -3.07 -32.84
CA ALA A 9 -10.20 -3.90 -31.67
C ALA A 9 -9.34 -3.34 -30.53
N VAL A 10 -9.98 -2.73 -29.53
CA VAL A 10 -9.31 -2.33 -28.29
C VAL A 10 -8.80 -3.61 -27.64
N VAL A 11 -7.48 -3.82 -27.72
CA VAL A 11 -6.81 -4.90 -27.02
C VAL A 11 -6.99 -4.63 -25.52
N GLY A 12 -8.00 -5.26 -24.93
CA GLY A 12 -8.18 -5.28 -23.49
C GLY A 12 -6.90 -5.85 -22.88
N GLN A 13 -6.12 -5.00 -22.21
CA GLN A 13 -5.01 -5.45 -21.40
C GLN A 13 -5.57 -6.49 -20.43
N LYS A 14 -5.07 -7.73 -20.58
CA LYS A 14 -5.28 -8.82 -19.63
C LYS A 14 -5.06 -8.23 -18.24
N ARG A 15 -6.10 -8.18 -17.42
CA ARG A 15 -5.94 -7.79 -16.00
C ARG A 15 -4.83 -8.66 -15.46
N MET A 16 -3.78 -8.02 -14.94
CA MET A 16 -2.75 -8.73 -14.19
C MET A 16 -3.47 -9.60 -13.16
N GLU A 17 -3.06 -10.87 -13.07
CA GLU A 17 -3.75 -11.85 -12.24
C GLU A 17 -3.99 -11.30 -10.83
N ALA A 18 -5.21 -11.50 -10.33
CA ALA A 18 -5.73 -10.89 -9.10
C ALA A 18 -5.08 -11.43 -7.80
N HIS A 19 -3.85 -11.93 -7.87
CA HIS A 19 -3.13 -12.59 -6.77
C HIS A 19 -1.72 -12.02 -6.52
N SER A 20 -1.43 -10.78 -6.92
CA SER A 20 -0.09 -10.19 -6.72
C SER A 20 -0.11 -8.78 -6.14
N GLN A 21 -0.91 -8.57 -5.09
CA GLN A 21 -0.61 -7.52 -4.13
C GLN A 21 -0.50 -8.21 -2.78
N ASP A 22 0.72 -8.59 -2.41
CA ASP A 22 1.00 -9.05 -1.04
C ASP A 22 0.61 -7.91 -0.10
N LEU A 23 -0.39 -8.15 0.72
CA LEU A 23 -0.99 -7.14 1.57
C LEU A 23 0.04 -6.74 2.63
N GLN A 24 0.36 -5.45 2.70
CA GLN A 24 1.41 -4.93 3.58
C GLN A 24 0.83 -4.36 4.88
N VAL A 25 1.69 -4.13 5.87
CA VAL A 25 1.31 -3.49 7.14
C VAL A 25 0.65 -2.14 6.87
N TYR A 26 1.19 -1.41 5.91
CA TYR A 26 0.65 -0.14 5.44
C TYR A 26 -0.84 -0.22 5.03
N ASP A 27 -1.22 -1.26 4.28
CA ASP A 27 -2.60 -1.45 3.82
C ASP A 27 -3.56 -1.74 4.98
N VAL A 28 -3.14 -2.58 5.92
CA VAL A 28 -3.94 -2.91 7.11
C VAL A 28 -4.12 -1.67 7.99
N VAL A 29 -3.06 -0.87 8.17
CA VAL A 29 -3.16 0.39 8.93
C VAL A 29 -4.14 1.35 8.25
N HIS A 30 -4.12 1.44 6.92
CA HIS A 30 -5.07 2.25 6.17
C HIS A 30 -6.51 1.78 6.39
N VAL A 31 -6.77 0.47 6.31
CA VAL A 31 -8.10 -0.13 6.55
C VAL A 31 -8.56 0.14 7.99
N ALA A 32 -7.68 -0.08 8.97
CA ALA A 32 -7.96 0.16 10.38
C ALA A 32 -8.35 1.63 10.62
N HIS A 33 -7.59 2.57 10.05
CA HIS A 33 -7.90 3.99 10.11
C HIS A 33 -9.23 4.29 9.41
N HIS A 34 -9.46 3.79 8.20
CA HIS A 34 -10.69 4.09 7.45
C HIS A 34 -11.96 3.68 8.20
N PHE A 35 -11.95 2.51 8.85
CA PHE A 35 -13.13 1.99 9.55
C PHE A 35 -13.21 2.37 11.03
N GLY A 36 -12.20 3.05 11.58
CA GLY A 36 -12.15 3.35 13.00
C GLY A 36 -12.11 2.08 13.85
N VAL A 37 -11.16 1.19 13.55
CA VAL A 37 -10.91 -0.02 14.33
C VAL A 37 -9.41 -0.19 14.62
N SER A 38 -9.08 -1.07 15.57
CA SER A 38 -7.68 -1.42 15.84
C SER A 38 -7.04 -2.19 14.67
N TYR A 39 -5.70 -2.13 14.56
CA TYR A 39 -4.92 -2.92 13.60
C TYR A 39 -5.22 -4.42 13.70
N GLU A 40 -5.29 -4.94 14.92
CA GLU A 40 -5.61 -6.34 15.21
C GLU A 40 -7.04 -6.70 14.77
N SER A 41 -8.01 -5.82 15.06
CA SER A 41 -9.39 -5.99 14.58
C SER A 41 -9.48 -5.99 13.05
N ALA A 42 -8.70 -5.15 12.38
CA ALA A 42 -8.63 -5.13 10.92
C ALA A 42 -8.04 -6.44 10.36
N LEU A 43 -6.95 -6.96 10.95
CA LEU A 43 -6.36 -8.25 10.54
C LEU A 43 -7.36 -9.41 10.64
N TYR A 44 -8.03 -9.55 11.78
CA TYR A 44 -9.06 -10.60 11.95
C TYR A 44 -10.22 -10.42 10.98
N ARG A 45 -10.60 -9.18 10.68
CA ARG A 45 -11.66 -8.90 9.69
C ARG A 45 -11.24 -9.33 8.29
N LEU A 46 -10.00 -9.04 7.89
CA LEU A 46 -9.45 -9.44 6.59
C LEU A 46 -9.32 -10.97 6.47
N LEU A 47 -8.89 -11.64 7.54
CA LEU A 47 -8.86 -13.11 7.62
C LEU A 47 -10.26 -13.71 7.48
N ASN A 48 -11.25 -13.20 8.23
CA ASN A 48 -12.63 -13.66 8.17
C ASN A 48 -13.29 -13.44 6.79
N LEU A 49 -12.85 -12.40 6.07
CA LEU A 49 -13.28 -12.11 4.70
C LEU A 49 -12.52 -12.91 3.64
N LYS A 50 -11.58 -13.78 4.05
CA LYS A 50 -10.71 -14.57 3.17
C LYS A 50 -9.85 -13.70 2.23
N LEU A 51 -9.53 -12.49 2.68
CA LEU A 51 -8.61 -11.57 2.01
C LEU A 51 -7.17 -11.74 2.49
N LEU A 52 -6.97 -12.49 3.58
CA LEU A 52 -5.69 -12.97 4.09
C LEU A 52 -5.78 -14.48 4.34
N SER A 53 -4.68 -15.18 4.05
CA SER A 53 -4.40 -16.52 4.57
C SER A 53 -3.97 -16.46 6.03
N GLU A 54 -3.97 -17.61 6.71
CA GLU A 54 -3.46 -17.70 8.09
C GLU A 54 -1.96 -17.35 8.18
N GLU A 55 -1.17 -17.72 7.16
CA GLU A 55 0.25 -17.40 7.08
C GLU A 55 0.48 -15.89 6.95
N GLU A 56 -0.25 -15.21 6.06
CA GLU A 56 -0.17 -13.75 5.91
C GLU A 56 -0.66 -13.03 7.16
N HIS A 57 -1.72 -13.54 7.80
CA HIS A 57 -2.19 -13.01 9.07
C HIS A 57 -1.09 -13.07 10.15
N GLN A 58 -0.42 -14.22 10.31
CA GLN A 58 0.68 -14.36 11.28
C GLN A 58 1.85 -13.44 10.94
N ARG A 59 2.24 -13.37 9.66
CA ARG A 59 3.31 -12.47 9.17
C ARG A 59 3.01 -11.00 9.50
N LEU A 60 1.79 -10.54 9.26
CA LEU A 60 1.37 -9.16 9.50
C LEU A 60 1.15 -8.87 10.99
N ALA A 61 0.65 -9.84 11.76
CA ALA A 61 0.52 -9.72 13.21
C ALA A 61 1.88 -9.56 13.90
N GLY A 62 2.92 -10.22 13.38
CA GLY A 62 4.31 -10.08 13.86
C GLY A 62 4.92 -8.69 13.67
N GLN A 63 4.32 -7.82 12.85
CA GLN A 63 4.82 -6.48 12.51
C GLN A 63 4.08 -5.36 13.27
N ARG A 64 3.58 -5.66 14.48
CA ARG A 64 2.79 -4.71 15.30
C ARG A 64 3.51 -3.40 15.61
N GLU A 65 4.80 -3.44 15.90
CA GLU A 65 5.60 -2.22 16.19
C GLU A 65 5.70 -1.30 14.97
N GLN A 66 5.80 -1.89 13.79
CA GLN A 66 5.80 -1.19 12.52
C GLN A 66 4.42 -0.56 12.24
N ALA A 67 3.34 -1.30 12.51
CA ALA A 67 1.99 -0.77 12.43
C ALA A 67 1.77 0.43 13.36
N ASN A 68 2.30 0.37 14.59
CA ASN A 68 2.24 1.49 15.54
C ASN A 68 2.98 2.72 15.01
N THR A 69 4.16 2.51 14.42
CA THR A 69 4.96 3.56 13.81
C THR A 69 4.20 4.22 12.65
N LEU A 70 3.60 3.43 11.76
CA LEU A 70 2.82 3.95 10.63
C LEU A 70 1.54 4.69 11.07
N ARG A 71 0.83 4.19 12.09
CA ARG A 71 -0.34 4.86 12.66
C ARG A 71 -0.02 6.26 13.19
N HIS A 72 1.17 6.47 13.75
CA HIS A 72 1.59 7.78 14.21
C HIS A 72 1.59 8.81 13.06
N TYR A 73 2.05 8.41 11.88
CA TYR A 73 2.19 9.29 10.70
C TYR A 73 0.91 9.43 9.88
N LEU A 74 0.10 8.38 9.84
CA LEU A 74 -1.20 8.39 9.17
C LEU A 74 -2.28 9.10 9.99
N GLY A 75 -2.00 9.34 11.27
CA GLY A 75 -2.87 10.05 12.19
C GLY A 75 -3.67 9.11 13.08
N PRO A 76 -4.21 9.61 14.20
CA PRO A 76 -5.06 8.82 15.06
C PRO A 76 -6.28 8.34 14.28
N GLU A 77 -6.74 7.15 14.64
CA GLU A 77 -8.03 6.59 14.23
C GLU A 77 -9.11 7.69 14.25
N PRO A 78 -9.92 7.85 13.18
CA PRO A 78 -10.79 8.99 13.03
C PRO A 78 -11.77 9.06 14.19
N GLN A 79 -11.45 9.89 15.17
CA GLN A 79 -12.38 10.26 16.22
C GLN A 79 -13.49 11.09 15.57
N ARG A 80 -14.74 10.83 15.95
CA ARG A 80 -15.94 11.54 15.48
C ARG A 80 -15.76 13.06 15.68
N GLY A 81 -15.27 13.75 14.65
CA GLY A 81 -14.95 15.18 14.61
C GLY A 81 -14.87 15.65 13.15
N PRO A 82 -14.68 16.96 12.86
CA PRO A 82 -14.76 17.50 11.50
C PRO A 82 -13.77 16.79 10.56
N ARG A 83 -14.34 16.04 9.61
CA ARG A 83 -13.71 14.98 8.82
C ARG A 83 -12.72 15.49 7.75
N GLU A 84 -12.98 16.65 7.18
CA GLU A 84 -12.48 16.95 5.83
C GLU A 84 -10.95 17.14 5.71
N PRO A 85 -10.25 17.94 6.55
CA PRO A 85 -8.82 18.19 6.32
C PRO A 85 -7.91 17.03 6.75
N ARG A 86 -8.39 16.15 7.65
CA ARG A 86 -7.63 14.99 8.13
C ARG A 86 -7.76 13.81 7.18
N GLU A 87 -8.98 13.53 6.72
CA GLU A 87 -9.24 12.46 5.75
C GLU A 87 -8.52 12.72 4.42
N PHE A 88 -8.50 13.98 3.95
CA PHE A 88 -7.74 14.35 2.76
C PHE A 88 -6.25 14.07 2.91
N ARG A 89 -5.63 14.51 4.02
CA ARG A 89 -4.20 14.28 4.28
C ARG A 89 -3.86 12.80 4.36
N HIS A 90 -4.69 12.01 5.04
CA HIS A 90 -4.52 10.57 5.13
C HIS A 90 -4.57 9.90 3.75
N ARG A 91 -5.60 10.20 2.96
CA ARG A 91 -5.75 9.66 1.60
C ARG A 91 -4.61 10.10 0.68
N PHE A 92 -4.18 11.36 0.78
CA PHE A 92 -3.09 11.90 0.00
C PHE A 92 -1.76 11.21 0.33
N LEU A 93 -1.43 11.05 1.62
CA LEU A 93 -0.25 10.30 2.04
C LEU A 93 -0.33 8.84 1.60
N PHE A 94 -1.51 8.22 1.66
CA PHE A 94 -1.70 6.85 1.15
C PHE A 94 -1.39 6.69 -0.32
N LEU A 95 -1.89 7.60 -1.15
CA LEU A 95 -1.58 7.55 -2.58
C LEU A 95 -0.10 7.82 -2.86
N ALA A 96 0.53 8.72 -2.10
CA ALA A 96 1.95 9.01 -2.26
C ALA A 96 2.83 7.80 -1.91
N LEU A 97 2.52 7.11 -0.82
CA LEU A 97 3.27 5.93 -0.37
C LEU A 97 3.06 4.75 -1.31
N GLU A 98 1.83 4.55 -1.79
CA GLU A 98 1.53 3.51 -2.77
C GLU A 98 2.20 3.77 -4.12
N ALA A 99 2.24 5.03 -4.58
CA ALA A 99 2.97 5.39 -5.79
C ALA A 99 4.48 5.18 -5.63
N PHE A 100 5.04 5.46 -4.46
CA PHE A 100 6.46 5.22 -4.17
C PHE A 100 6.78 3.72 -4.14
N ARG A 101 5.96 2.91 -3.48
CA ARG A 101 6.10 1.45 -3.41
C ARG A 101 6.06 0.80 -4.80
N ARG A 102 5.24 1.34 -5.70
CA ARG A 102 5.15 0.90 -7.11
C ARG A 102 6.24 1.48 -8.01
N GLU A 103 7.24 2.16 -7.44
CA GLU A 103 8.32 2.85 -8.16
C GLU A 103 7.82 3.92 -9.16
N ALA A 104 6.55 4.33 -9.06
CA ALA A 104 5.96 5.33 -9.95
C ALA A 104 6.43 6.76 -9.61
N ILE A 105 6.95 6.98 -8.39
CA ILE A 105 7.60 8.22 -7.98
C ILE A 105 8.93 7.93 -7.30
N SER A 106 9.88 8.87 -7.41
CA SER A 106 11.17 8.76 -6.75
C SER A 106 11.07 9.06 -5.25
N ARG A 107 12.10 8.66 -4.50
CA ARG A 107 12.29 9.03 -3.09
C ARG A 107 12.26 10.55 -2.87
N GLY A 108 12.85 11.31 -3.79
CA GLY A 108 12.82 12.78 -3.76
C GLY A 108 11.39 13.32 -3.89
N LYS A 109 10.61 12.74 -4.82
CA LYS A 109 9.22 13.15 -5.01
C LYS A 109 8.34 12.79 -3.82
N LEU A 110 8.54 11.64 -3.21
CA LEU A 110 7.83 11.27 -1.98
C LEU A 110 8.09 12.29 -0.86
N LYS A 111 9.34 12.75 -0.67
CA LYS A 111 9.65 13.79 0.32
C LYS A 111 8.90 15.11 0.07
N GLU A 112 8.80 15.54 -1.19
CA GLU A 112 8.02 16.73 -1.55
C GLU A 112 6.54 16.56 -1.18
N LEU A 113 5.94 15.41 -1.51
CA LEU A 113 4.54 15.13 -1.19
C LEU A 113 4.32 15.10 0.33
N CYS A 114 5.21 14.46 1.10
CA CYS A 114 5.13 14.47 2.56
C CYS A 114 5.23 15.90 3.14
N ALA A 115 6.07 16.78 2.55
CA ALA A 115 6.17 18.17 2.97
C ALA A 115 4.86 18.94 2.69
N LEU A 116 4.21 18.72 1.53
CA LEU A 116 2.90 19.29 1.23
C LEU A 116 1.81 18.82 2.21
N ALA A 117 1.92 17.59 2.71
CA ALA A 117 1.06 17.04 3.74
C ALA A 117 1.40 17.49 5.17
N GLN A 118 2.42 18.35 5.33
CA GLN A 118 2.93 18.87 6.61
C GLN A 118 3.51 17.78 7.55
N VAL A 119 4.09 16.72 6.99
CA VAL A 119 4.85 15.71 7.75
C VAL A 119 6.25 16.27 8.08
N ALA A 120 6.75 16.09 9.30
CA ALA A 120 8.04 16.66 9.67
C ALA A 120 9.20 15.95 8.94
N PRO A 121 10.27 16.65 8.51
CA PRO A 121 11.35 16.05 7.71
C PRO A 121 12.02 14.83 8.36
N GLY A 122 12.18 14.83 9.69
CA GLY A 122 12.73 13.69 10.44
C GLY A 122 11.81 12.46 10.47
N GLU A 123 10.52 12.66 10.28
CA GLU A 123 9.50 11.60 10.22
C GLU A 123 9.44 10.96 8.83
N VAL A 124 9.60 11.77 7.78
CA VAL A 124 9.64 11.30 6.39
C VAL A 124 10.76 10.28 6.17
N GLY A 125 11.94 10.50 6.77
CA GLY A 125 13.05 9.55 6.69
C GLY A 125 12.71 8.18 7.29
N LYS A 126 12.05 8.16 8.45
CA LYS A 126 11.61 6.93 9.13
C LYS A 126 10.54 6.21 8.32
N LEU A 127 9.55 6.94 7.82
CA LEU A 127 8.48 6.40 7.00
C LEU A 127 9.00 5.72 5.72
N ILE A 128 9.96 6.36 5.04
CA ILE A 128 10.61 5.77 3.86
C ILE A 128 11.36 4.50 4.23
N ALA A 129 12.15 4.51 5.32
CA ALA A 129 12.89 3.33 5.77
C ALA A 129 11.95 2.17 6.15
N THR A 130 10.80 2.48 6.75
CA THR A 130 9.75 1.49 7.06
C THR A 130 9.22 0.81 5.79
N ILE A 131 8.91 1.58 4.75
CA ILE A 131 8.38 1.03 3.48
C ILE A 131 9.46 0.29 2.69
N GLU A 132 10.68 0.83 2.63
CA GLU A 132 11.82 0.15 1.98
C GLU A 132 12.13 -1.19 2.68
N GLY A 133 11.91 -1.29 3.99
CA GLY A 133 12.02 -2.55 4.75
C GLY A 133 10.92 -3.57 4.47
N GLU A 134 9.73 -3.14 4.02
CA GLU A 134 8.63 -4.04 3.59
C GLU A 134 8.85 -4.62 2.20
N ALA A 135 9.65 -3.97 1.35
CA ALA A 135 9.96 -4.44 0.00
C ALA A 135 10.96 -5.61 -0.05
N GLU A 136 11.64 -5.91 1.07
CA GLU A 136 12.66 -6.97 1.21
C GLU A 136 12.13 -8.26 1.92
N PRO A 137 11.07 -8.90 1.42
CA PRO A 137 10.95 -10.35 1.58
C PRO A 137 10.62 -11.00 0.24
N GLY A 138 11.60 -11.10 -0.67
CA GLY A 138 11.32 -11.79 -1.94
C GLY A 138 12.30 -11.65 -3.10
N ARG A 139 13.46 -11.00 -2.95
CA ARG A 139 14.51 -11.05 -3.98
C ARG A 139 15.25 -12.40 -3.95
N ARG A 140 14.51 -13.47 -4.19
CA ARG A 140 15.02 -14.70 -4.78
C ARG A 140 14.11 -14.99 -5.96
N GLU A 141 14.43 -14.32 -7.05
CA GLU A 141 14.18 -14.83 -8.38
C GLU A 141 14.50 -16.33 -8.35
N ARG A 142 13.46 -17.16 -8.43
CA ARG A 142 13.61 -18.50 -8.95
C ARG A 142 14.17 -18.28 -10.35
N ALA A 143 15.49 -18.43 -10.48
CA ALA A 143 16.12 -18.67 -11.75
C ALA A 143 15.29 -19.78 -12.41
N VAL A 144 14.54 -19.38 -13.44
CA VAL A 144 13.85 -20.31 -14.31
C VAL A 144 14.96 -21.11 -14.97
N SER A 145 15.28 -22.25 -14.38
CA SER A 145 16.01 -23.32 -15.05
C SER A 145 15.10 -23.76 -16.19
N ILE A 146 15.43 -23.35 -17.41
CA ILE A 146 14.89 -23.99 -18.62
C ILE A 146 15.75 -25.24 -18.81
N PRO A 147 15.22 -26.45 -18.63
CA PRO A 147 15.89 -27.63 -19.13
C PRO A 147 15.52 -27.77 -20.61
N GLY A 148 16.51 -27.59 -21.48
CA GLY A 148 16.51 -28.07 -22.86
C GLY A 148 17.96 -28.39 -23.17
N GLY A 149 18.34 -29.61 -23.52
CA GLY A 149 17.70 -30.48 -24.50
C GLY A 149 18.67 -30.59 -25.65
#